data_AF-A0A9E3J5W2-F1
#
_entry.id   AF-A0A9E3J5W2-F1
#
_cell.length_a   1.000
_cell.length_b   1.000
_cell.length_c   1.000
_cell.angle_alpha   90.00
_cell.angle_beta   90.00
_cell.angle_gamma   90.00
#
_symmetry.space_group_name_H-M   'P 1'
#
loop_
_entity.id
_entity.type
_entity.pdbx_description
1 polymer ?
#
loop_
_entity_poly.entity_id
_entity_poly.type
_entity_poly.pdbx_seq_one_letter_code
_entity_poly.pdbx_strand_id
1 'polypeptide(L)'
;GMLLSEQAEEILPDWAFFVRCVVDAESLRPTASRESLYEDDTLAAVRDALAERLRAWIARAAASDPELLGRFLQVHHLAVKSLAVHDDEIMRMLLPWLPFETTDGHATLDEFARTHRTVLVTSSVEEFRQVAAIASAAGLGVVNGGYTYDRELVHRLPEIRPEVSVADLDPSTLTAHLDPVDRETELAAAAYLAQARDALAVFDCDVALRTFQPASAPALLLDSREARHERTRSQLAREQQGGVWGDILGALRQEAPRAQLILNQLNPLVRTAVTIDEPELARTSAEALYGQAAMLSRRPLRPAESSLINRSFLDLLAHALRKDS
;
A
#
# COMPACT_ATOMS: atom_id res chain seq x y z
N GLY A 1 50.29 -4.53 3.74
CA GLY A 1 49.80 -3.24 3.22
C GLY A 1 50.00 -2.11 4.22
N MET A 2 50.15 -0.88 3.72
CA MET A 2 49.98 0.37 4.46
C MET A 2 48.51 0.79 4.31
N LEU A 3 47.86 1.26 5.38
CA LEU A 3 46.48 1.77 5.30
C LEU A 3 46.46 3.05 4.45
N LEU A 4 45.72 3.02 3.35
CA LEU A 4 45.66 4.13 2.39
C LEU A 4 44.51 5.10 2.70
N SER A 5 43.31 4.57 2.93
CA SER A 5 42.10 5.32 3.28
C SER A 5 41.16 4.43 4.09
N GLU A 6 40.42 5.03 5.02
CA GLU A 6 39.30 4.39 5.74
C GLU A 6 37.95 4.69 5.08
N GLN A 7 37.90 5.57 4.07
CA GLN A 7 36.69 6.10 3.45
C GLN A 7 36.75 6.01 1.92
N ALA A 8 36.78 4.81 1.37
CA ALA A 8 36.69 4.57 -0.08
C ALA A 8 35.34 3.93 -0.43
N GLU A 9 34.24 4.70 -0.33
CA GLU A 9 32.89 4.18 -0.60
C GLU A 9 32.70 3.73 -2.05
N GLU A 10 33.45 4.32 -2.99
CA GLU A 10 33.42 4.05 -4.44
C GLU A 10 33.93 2.66 -4.85
N ILE A 11 34.61 1.94 -3.94
CA ILE A 11 35.18 0.61 -4.25
C ILE A 11 34.12 -0.50 -4.28
N LEU A 12 33.01 -0.30 -3.57
CA LEU A 12 31.90 -1.23 -3.53
C LEU A 12 30.82 -0.76 -4.52
N PRO A 13 29.99 -1.70 -5.03
CA PRO A 13 28.83 -1.29 -5.79
C PRO A 13 27.82 -0.58 -4.88
N ASP A 14 27.06 0.37 -5.43
CA ASP A 14 26.15 1.25 -4.67
C ASP A 14 25.15 0.49 -3.77
N TRP A 15 24.74 -0.71 -4.18
CA TRP A 15 23.83 -1.56 -3.43
C TRP A 15 24.49 -2.25 -2.22
N ALA A 16 25.82 -2.38 -2.19
CA ALA A 16 26.59 -3.08 -1.16
C ALA A 16 26.99 -2.17 0.01
N PHE A 17 26.26 -1.08 0.25
CA PHE A 17 26.51 -0.12 1.34
C PHE A 17 26.56 -0.73 2.75
N PHE A 18 26.07 -1.96 2.92
CA PHE A 18 26.10 -2.71 4.17
C PHE A 18 27.39 -3.51 4.38
N VAL A 19 28.24 -3.62 3.36
CA VAL A 19 29.48 -4.39 3.42
C VAL A 19 30.60 -3.51 3.95
N ARG A 20 31.39 -4.07 4.87
CA ARG A 20 32.70 -3.52 5.23
C ARG A 20 33.76 -4.44 4.66
N CYS A 21 34.66 -3.90 3.85
CA CYS A 21 35.74 -4.64 3.22
C CYS A 21 37.10 -4.06 3.60
N VAL A 22 38.08 -4.94 3.70
CA VAL A 22 39.50 -4.58 3.68
C VAL A 22 40.04 -5.05 2.34
N VAL A 23 40.53 -4.12 1.54
CA VAL A 23 41.06 -4.40 0.21
C VAL A 23 42.54 -4.06 0.19
N ASP A 24 43.37 -5.04 -0.11
CA ASP A 24 44.80 -4.84 -0.41
C ASP A 24 44.95 -4.86 -1.93
N ALA A 25 45.33 -3.73 -2.52
CA ALA A 25 45.41 -3.55 -3.97
C ALA A 25 46.64 -2.72 -4.35
N GLU A 26 47.39 -3.19 -5.34
CA GLU A 26 48.59 -2.50 -5.84
C GLU A 26 48.30 -1.55 -7.00
N SER A 27 47.19 -1.76 -7.71
CA SER A 27 46.86 -1.09 -8.97
C SER A 27 45.83 0.04 -8.84
N LEU A 28 45.23 0.24 -7.67
CA LEU A 28 44.25 1.30 -7.43
C LEU A 28 44.94 2.64 -7.23
N ARG A 29 44.40 3.69 -7.86
CA ARG A 29 44.99 5.03 -7.83
C ARG A 29 44.22 5.91 -6.83
N PRO A 30 44.81 6.32 -5.71
CA PRO A 30 44.19 7.31 -4.84
C PRO A 30 44.18 8.69 -5.49
N THR A 31 43.19 9.50 -5.14
CA THR A 31 43.20 10.93 -5.45
C THR A 31 44.32 11.65 -4.69
N ALA A 32 44.58 12.91 -5.05
CA ALA A 32 45.65 13.70 -4.43
C ALA A 32 45.46 13.89 -2.91
N SER A 33 44.21 13.98 -2.43
CA SER A 33 43.90 14.03 -0.99
C SER A 33 44.10 12.69 -0.28
N ARG A 34 44.20 11.58 -1.04
CA ARG A 34 44.21 10.19 -0.56
C ARG A 34 42.97 9.78 0.22
N GLU A 35 41.90 10.55 0.12
CA GLU A 35 40.64 10.25 0.78
C GLU A 35 39.75 9.36 -0.11
N SER A 36 39.83 9.54 -1.44
CA SER A 36 39.05 8.79 -2.43
C SER A 36 39.92 8.11 -3.49
N LEU A 37 39.30 7.32 -4.38
CA LEU A 37 39.96 6.68 -5.50
C LEU A 37 39.66 7.46 -6.80
N TYR A 38 40.54 7.32 -7.78
CA TYR A 38 40.29 7.89 -9.10
C TYR A 38 39.32 6.98 -9.85
N GLU A 39 38.22 7.53 -10.39
CA GLU A 39 37.29 6.77 -11.23
C GLU A 39 37.97 6.43 -12.58
N ASP A 40 38.44 5.20 -12.69
CA ASP A 40 39.03 4.61 -13.90
C ASP A 40 38.52 3.19 -14.16
N ASP A 41 38.90 2.63 -15.31
CA ASP A 41 38.52 1.26 -15.70
C ASP A 41 39.02 0.20 -14.70
N THR A 42 40.10 0.48 -13.96
CA THR A 42 40.63 -0.44 -12.95
C THR A 42 39.74 -0.47 -11.71
N LEU A 43 39.30 0.70 -11.23
CA LEU A 43 38.33 0.80 -10.15
C LEU A 43 37.00 0.15 -10.53
N ALA A 44 36.53 0.38 -11.76
CA ALA A 44 35.33 -0.29 -12.28
C ALA A 44 35.48 -1.82 -12.27
N ALA A 45 36.58 -2.35 -12.79
CA ALA A 45 36.83 -3.80 -12.81
C ALA A 45 36.94 -4.41 -11.40
N VAL A 46 37.55 -3.70 -10.44
CA VAL A 46 37.62 -4.15 -9.03
C VAL A 46 36.23 -4.16 -8.41
N ARG A 47 35.43 -3.12 -8.64
CA ARG A 47 34.05 -3.02 -8.15
C ARG A 47 33.16 -4.14 -8.69
N ASP A 48 33.28 -4.47 -9.98
CA ASP A 48 32.58 -5.61 -10.59
C ASP A 48 33.03 -6.94 -9.98
N ALA A 49 34.33 -7.14 -9.79
CA ALA A 49 34.85 -8.36 -9.17
C ALA A 49 34.36 -8.52 -7.72
N LEU A 50 34.29 -7.44 -6.94
CA LEU A 50 33.74 -7.44 -5.58
C LEU A 50 32.24 -7.71 -5.58
N ALA A 51 31.50 -7.09 -6.51
CA ALA A 51 30.08 -7.37 -6.70
C ALA A 51 29.87 -8.87 -6.92
N GLU A 52 30.53 -9.48 -7.90
CA GLU A 52 30.44 -10.92 -8.20
C GLU A 52 30.76 -11.81 -6.99
N ARG A 53 31.77 -11.45 -6.18
CA ARG A 53 32.09 -12.20 -4.95
C ARG A 53 30.97 -12.13 -3.91
N LEU A 54 30.36 -10.97 -3.75
CA LEU A 54 29.23 -10.77 -2.85
C LEU A 54 28.01 -11.54 -3.35
N ARG A 55 27.67 -11.47 -4.66
CA ARG A 55 26.58 -12.25 -5.27
C ARG A 55 26.78 -13.74 -5.01
N ALA A 56 27.98 -14.25 -5.29
CA ALA A 56 28.31 -15.65 -5.10
C ALA A 56 28.25 -16.08 -3.61
N TRP A 57 28.59 -15.19 -2.68
CA TRP A 57 28.43 -15.47 -1.25
C TRP A 57 26.96 -15.58 -0.86
N ILE A 58 26.12 -14.63 -1.30
CA ILE A 58 24.68 -14.66 -1.04
C ILE A 58 24.05 -15.94 -1.61
N ALA A 59 24.45 -16.33 -2.82
CA ALA A 59 23.98 -17.56 -3.45
C ALA A 59 24.35 -18.83 -2.69
N ARG A 60 25.59 -18.91 -2.20
CA ARG A 60 26.02 -20.05 -1.36
C ARG A 60 25.27 -20.09 -0.04
N ALA A 61 25.05 -18.93 0.59
CA ALA A 61 24.28 -18.85 1.82
C ALA A 61 22.84 -19.34 1.61
N ALA A 62 22.18 -18.90 0.54
CA ALA A 62 20.83 -19.35 0.20
C ALA A 62 20.73 -20.86 -0.08
N ALA A 63 21.74 -21.44 -0.71
CA ALA A 63 21.74 -22.87 -1.04
C ALA A 63 22.13 -23.79 0.13
N SER A 64 23.00 -23.33 1.05
CA SER A 64 23.70 -24.22 1.99
C SER A 64 23.44 -23.90 3.46
N ASP A 65 23.04 -22.67 3.80
CA ASP A 65 22.85 -22.22 5.19
C ASP A 65 21.69 -21.22 5.30
N PRO A 66 20.42 -21.71 5.30
CA PRO A 66 19.24 -20.85 5.42
C PRO A 66 19.17 -20.06 6.73
N GLU A 67 19.78 -20.56 7.81
CA GLU A 67 19.81 -19.86 9.10
C GLU A 67 20.70 -18.62 9.03
N LEU A 68 21.91 -18.77 8.45
CA LEU A 68 22.78 -17.64 8.19
C LEU A 68 22.13 -16.62 7.26
N LEU A 69 21.49 -17.08 6.17
CA LEU A 69 20.75 -16.20 5.26
C LEU A 69 19.65 -15.45 6.02
N GLY A 70 18.86 -16.13 6.84
CA GLY A 70 17.78 -15.52 7.63
C GLY A 70 18.28 -14.40 8.54
N ARG A 71 19.37 -14.64 9.29
CA ARG A 71 20.00 -13.60 10.14
C ARG A 71 20.51 -12.42 9.33
N PHE A 72 21.12 -12.69 8.17
CA PHE A 72 21.58 -11.66 7.25
C PHE A 72 20.42 -10.79 6.75
N LEU A 73 19.33 -11.40 6.29
CA LEU A 73 18.15 -10.69 5.77
C LEU A 73 17.42 -9.90 6.85
N GLN A 74 17.36 -10.38 8.10
CA GLN A 74 16.76 -9.62 9.20
C GLN A 74 17.40 -8.23 9.36
N VAL A 75 18.70 -8.10 9.13
CA VAL A 75 19.42 -6.82 9.25
C VAL A 75 19.49 -6.08 7.91
N HIS A 76 19.67 -6.78 6.80
CA HIS A 76 20.06 -6.18 5.51
C HIS A 76 19.02 -6.32 4.40
N HIS A 77 17.78 -6.74 4.69
CA HIS A 77 16.74 -6.97 3.67
C HIS A 77 16.53 -5.77 2.74
N LEU A 78 16.59 -4.52 3.21
CA LEU A 78 16.40 -3.35 2.35
C LEU A 78 17.48 -3.25 1.25
N ALA A 79 18.74 -3.50 1.61
CA ALA A 79 19.84 -3.49 0.66
C ALA A 79 19.71 -4.64 -0.35
N VAL A 80 19.31 -5.81 0.13
CA VAL A 80 19.09 -6.98 -0.71
C VAL A 80 17.89 -6.78 -1.64
N LYS A 81 16.81 -6.15 -1.18
CA LYS A 81 15.66 -5.75 -2.00
C LYS A 81 16.09 -4.79 -3.12
N SER A 82 16.92 -3.80 -2.81
CA SER A 82 17.50 -2.89 -3.80
C SER A 82 18.30 -3.63 -4.87
N LEU A 83 19.09 -4.62 -4.48
CA LEU A 83 19.84 -5.44 -5.42
C LEU A 83 18.92 -6.33 -6.27
N ALA A 84 17.94 -6.98 -5.66
CA ALA A 84 16.99 -7.85 -6.33
C ALA A 84 16.16 -7.12 -7.39
N VAL A 85 15.86 -5.83 -7.19
CA VAL A 85 15.13 -5.06 -8.22
C VAL A 85 15.93 -4.92 -9.52
N HIS A 86 17.25 -4.82 -9.44
CA HIS A 86 18.11 -4.56 -10.60
C HIS A 86 18.82 -5.81 -11.15
N ASP A 87 18.68 -6.97 -10.48
CA ASP A 87 19.34 -8.20 -10.88
C ASP A 87 18.39 -9.40 -10.82
N ASP A 88 18.05 -9.91 -11.99
CA ASP A 88 17.12 -11.02 -12.18
C ASP A 88 17.58 -12.35 -11.57
N GLU A 89 18.88 -12.63 -11.54
CA GLU A 89 19.39 -13.89 -11.00
C GLU A 89 19.27 -13.88 -9.47
N ILE A 90 19.67 -12.76 -8.85
CA ILE A 90 19.55 -12.56 -7.41
C ILE A 90 18.10 -12.47 -6.98
N MET A 91 17.27 -11.78 -7.75
CA MET A 91 15.84 -11.70 -7.53
C MET A 91 15.21 -13.08 -7.42
N ARG A 92 15.43 -13.96 -8.41
CA ARG A 92 14.85 -15.32 -8.38
C ARG A 92 15.34 -16.14 -7.19
N MET A 93 16.59 -15.94 -6.80
CA MET A 93 17.22 -16.68 -5.71
C MET A 93 16.76 -16.22 -4.33
N LEU A 94 16.58 -14.91 -4.13
CA LEU A 94 16.36 -14.31 -2.80
C LEU A 94 14.92 -13.89 -2.54
N LEU A 95 14.14 -13.59 -3.58
CA LEU A 95 12.75 -13.18 -3.40
C LEU A 95 11.92 -14.16 -2.53
N PRO A 96 12.10 -15.50 -2.64
CA PRO A 96 11.42 -16.43 -1.74
C PRO A 96 11.73 -16.23 -0.24
N TRP A 97 12.87 -15.62 0.10
CA TRP A 97 13.39 -15.48 1.47
C TRP A 97 13.23 -14.07 2.03
N LEU A 98 12.92 -13.10 1.17
CA LEU A 98 12.80 -11.71 1.58
C LEU A 98 11.56 -11.53 2.47
N PRO A 99 11.68 -10.82 3.61
CA PRO A 99 10.56 -10.56 4.49
C PRO A 99 9.69 -9.43 3.96
N PHE A 100 8.38 -9.58 4.09
CA PHE A 100 7.37 -8.58 3.75
C PHE A 100 6.35 -8.45 4.89
N GLU A 101 5.78 -7.26 5.04
CA GLU A 101 4.62 -7.05 5.91
C GLU A 101 3.37 -7.50 5.15
N THR A 102 2.60 -8.42 5.74
CA THR A 102 1.44 -9.06 5.12
C THR A 102 0.26 -9.16 6.09
N THR A 103 -0.92 -9.54 5.59
CA THR A 103 -2.11 -9.83 6.40
C THR A 103 -1.93 -10.97 7.40
N ASP A 104 -0.91 -11.81 7.20
CA ASP A 104 -0.56 -12.92 8.08
C ASP A 104 0.58 -12.54 9.05
N GLY A 105 0.94 -11.24 9.10
CA GLY A 105 2.08 -10.71 9.84
C GLY A 105 3.31 -10.54 8.95
N HIS A 106 4.50 -10.54 9.56
CA HIS A 106 5.75 -10.53 8.80
C HIS A 106 6.06 -11.93 8.31
N ALA A 107 6.09 -12.12 7.00
CA ALA A 107 6.32 -13.43 6.37
C ALA A 107 7.18 -13.27 5.11
N THR A 108 7.80 -14.36 4.69
CA THR A 108 8.42 -14.39 3.35
C THR A 108 7.35 -14.59 2.27
N LEU A 109 7.62 -14.18 1.03
CA LEU A 109 6.66 -14.41 -0.06
C LEU A 109 6.45 -15.89 -0.34
N ASP A 110 7.46 -16.73 -0.10
CA ASP A 110 7.32 -18.18 -0.28
C ASP A 110 6.34 -18.78 0.72
N GLU A 111 6.45 -18.41 1.99
CA GLU A 111 5.51 -18.82 3.04
C GLU A 111 4.12 -18.29 2.74
N PHE A 112 4.01 -17.01 2.36
CA PHE A 112 2.74 -16.36 2.08
C PHE A 112 2.01 -17.00 0.88
N ALA A 113 2.75 -17.30 -0.19
CA ALA A 113 2.24 -17.95 -1.40
C ALA A 113 1.71 -19.38 -1.18
N ARG A 114 2.13 -20.06 -0.11
CA ARG A 114 1.60 -21.39 0.24
C ARG A 114 0.17 -21.31 0.76
N THR A 115 -0.18 -20.21 1.44
CA THR A 115 -1.53 -19.97 1.98
C THR A 115 -2.40 -19.25 0.95
N HIS A 116 -1.83 -18.28 0.23
CA HIS A 116 -2.57 -17.38 -0.66
C HIS A 116 -2.12 -17.56 -2.12
N ARG A 117 -2.98 -18.16 -2.95
CA ARG A 117 -2.73 -18.27 -4.40
C ARG A 117 -2.90 -16.95 -5.15
N THR A 118 -3.66 -16.03 -4.58
CA THR A 118 -3.82 -14.67 -5.07
C THR A 118 -3.25 -13.72 -4.03
N VAL A 119 -2.23 -12.97 -4.43
CA VAL A 119 -1.55 -11.99 -3.60
C VAL A 119 -1.94 -10.60 -4.09
N LEU A 120 -2.58 -9.83 -3.22
CA LEU A 120 -2.95 -8.44 -3.48
C LEU A 120 -1.90 -7.51 -2.89
N VAL A 121 -1.61 -6.39 -3.55
CA VAL A 121 -0.54 -5.48 -3.15
C VAL A 121 -1.08 -4.08 -2.98
N THR A 122 -0.88 -3.47 -1.80
CA THR A 122 -1.25 -2.07 -1.60
C THR A 122 -0.22 -1.11 -2.20
N SER A 123 -0.62 0.11 -2.50
CA SER A 123 0.24 1.18 -3.02
C SER A 123 1.03 1.93 -1.95
N SER A 124 0.59 1.84 -0.69
CA SER A 124 1.20 2.59 0.42
C SER A 124 1.05 1.85 1.76
N VAL A 125 1.87 2.25 2.72
CA VAL A 125 1.83 1.74 4.09
C VAL A 125 0.54 2.16 4.78
N GLU A 126 0.04 3.37 4.51
CA GLU A 126 -1.24 3.83 5.07
C GLU A 126 -2.42 3.01 4.56
N GLU A 127 -2.45 2.72 3.25
CA GLU A 127 -3.47 1.87 2.65
C GLU A 127 -3.45 0.46 3.24
N PHE A 128 -2.26 -0.13 3.39
CA PHE A 128 -2.12 -1.43 4.03
C PHE A 128 -2.68 -1.45 5.44
N ARG A 129 -2.25 -0.50 6.29
CA ARG A 129 -2.72 -0.41 7.69
C ARG A 129 -4.23 -0.24 7.80
N GLN A 130 -4.85 0.42 6.82
CA GLN A 130 -6.28 0.63 6.78
C GLN A 130 -7.05 -0.66 6.46
N VAL A 131 -6.55 -1.47 5.53
CA VAL A 131 -7.26 -2.65 5.03
C VAL A 131 -6.84 -3.97 5.71
N ALA A 132 -5.66 -4.04 6.32
CA ALA A 132 -5.04 -5.30 6.76
C ALA A 132 -5.94 -6.13 7.69
N ALA A 133 -6.55 -5.50 8.70
CA ALA A 133 -7.41 -6.21 9.65
C ALA A 133 -8.67 -6.80 8.97
N ILE A 134 -9.24 -6.06 8.02
CA ILE A 134 -10.47 -6.45 7.30
C ILE A 134 -10.14 -7.52 6.26
N ALA A 135 -9.06 -7.32 5.50
CA ALA A 135 -8.56 -8.28 4.52
C ALA A 135 -8.17 -9.61 5.18
N SER A 136 -7.43 -9.58 6.29
CA SER A 136 -7.08 -10.78 7.07
C SER A 136 -8.33 -11.53 7.53
N ALA A 137 -9.34 -10.82 8.06
CA ALA A 137 -10.59 -11.45 8.47
C ALA A 137 -11.42 -11.99 7.31
N ALA A 138 -11.32 -11.40 6.12
CA ALA A 138 -11.90 -11.89 4.87
C ALA A 138 -11.09 -13.02 4.22
N GLY A 139 -9.95 -13.42 4.81
CA GLY A 139 -9.06 -14.46 4.27
C GLY A 139 -8.29 -14.03 3.02
N LEU A 140 -8.13 -12.72 2.79
CA LEU A 140 -7.40 -12.18 1.65
C LEU A 140 -5.91 -12.05 1.95
N GLY A 141 -5.08 -12.60 1.06
CA GLY A 141 -3.65 -12.41 1.09
C GLY A 141 -3.24 -11.03 0.57
N VAL A 142 -3.03 -10.07 1.46
CA VAL A 142 -2.53 -8.73 1.09
C VAL A 142 -1.11 -8.51 1.60
N VAL A 143 -0.24 -7.97 0.74
CA VAL A 143 1.12 -7.54 1.04
C VAL A 143 1.18 -6.01 1.04
N ASN A 144 1.92 -5.44 2.00
CA ASN A 144 2.21 -4.01 2.02
C ASN A 144 3.24 -3.64 0.94
N GLY A 145 2.77 -3.08 -0.17
CA GLY A 145 3.65 -2.58 -1.25
C GLY A 145 4.17 -1.17 -1.01
N GLY A 146 3.88 -0.54 0.13
CA GLY A 146 4.24 0.84 0.42
C GLY A 146 5.69 1.08 0.84
N TYR A 147 6.45 0.01 1.11
CA TYR A 147 7.88 0.09 1.36
C TYR A 147 8.68 0.15 0.05
N THR A 148 9.88 0.73 0.11
CA THR A 148 10.77 0.83 -1.06
C THR A 148 11.03 -0.56 -1.64
N TYR A 149 10.87 -0.68 -2.96
CA TYR A 149 11.05 -1.92 -3.74
C TYR A 149 9.98 -3.00 -3.53
N ASP A 150 9.21 -2.99 -2.44
CA ASP A 150 8.33 -4.10 -2.09
C ASP A 150 7.28 -4.37 -3.16
N ARG A 151 6.55 -3.35 -3.61
CA ARG A 151 5.54 -3.50 -4.67
C ARG A 151 6.13 -4.12 -5.94
N GLU A 152 7.25 -3.59 -6.42
CA GLU A 152 7.91 -4.09 -7.63
C GLU A 152 8.35 -5.54 -7.47
N LEU A 153 8.98 -5.88 -6.36
CA LEU A 153 9.44 -7.24 -6.08
C LEU A 153 8.28 -8.23 -5.95
N VAL A 154 7.18 -7.85 -5.28
CA VAL A 154 6.00 -8.72 -5.13
C VAL A 154 5.37 -9.01 -6.49
N HIS A 155 5.29 -8.01 -7.39
CA HIS A 155 4.79 -8.21 -8.77
C HIS A 155 5.63 -9.17 -9.60
N ARG A 156 6.88 -9.42 -9.21
CA ARG A 156 7.76 -10.42 -9.85
C ARG A 156 7.63 -11.83 -9.27
N LEU A 157 6.83 -12.03 -8.21
CA LEU A 157 6.59 -13.35 -7.62
C LEU A 157 6.10 -14.42 -8.62
N PRO A 158 5.24 -14.11 -9.62
CA PRO A 158 4.82 -15.10 -10.60
C PRO A 158 5.97 -15.67 -11.46
N GLU A 159 7.10 -14.97 -11.57
CA GLU A 159 8.29 -15.46 -12.30
C GLU A 159 8.95 -16.67 -11.63
N ILE A 160 8.81 -16.79 -10.30
CA ILE A 160 9.35 -17.89 -9.49
C ILE A 160 8.26 -18.84 -8.98
N ARG A 161 7.02 -18.36 -8.87
CA ARG A 161 5.84 -19.12 -8.46
C ARG A 161 4.73 -18.95 -9.50
N PRO A 162 4.79 -19.65 -10.65
CA PRO A 162 3.82 -19.48 -11.75
C PRO A 162 2.36 -19.78 -11.37
N GLU A 163 2.17 -20.55 -10.30
CA GLU A 163 0.87 -20.81 -9.67
C GLU A 163 0.20 -19.62 -8.95
N VAL A 164 0.96 -18.54 -8.68
CA VAL A 164 0.51 -17.39 -7.90
C VAL A 164 0.16 -16.24 -8.84
N SER A 165 -1.01 -15.65 -8.64
CA SER A 165 -1.39 -14.40 -9.29
C SER A 165 -1.10 -13.23 -8.36
N VAL A 166 -0.45 -12.19 -8.87
CA VAL A 166 -0.24 -10.93 -8.14
C VAL A 166 -1.00 -9.81 -8.82
N ALA A 167 -1.71 -9.01 -8.03
CA ALA A 167 -2.42 -7.82 -8.51
C ALA A 167 -2.36 -6.71 -7.48
N ASP A 168 -2.52 -5.47 -7.92
CA ASP A 168 -2.72 -4.36 -6.99
C ASP A 168 -4.10 -4.48 -6.32
N LEU A 169 -4.18 -4.12 -5.05
CA LEU A 169 -5.44 -4.12 -4.30
C LEU A 169 -6.36 -3.05 -4.88
N ASP A 170 -7.36 -3.48 -5.63
CA ASP A 170 -8.44 -2.60 -6.08
C ASP A 170 -9.57 -2.53 -5.04
N PRO A 171 -10.11 -1.34 -4.74
CA PRO A 171 -11.26 -1.17 -3.86
C PRO A 171 -12.41 -2.15 -4.11
N SER A 172 -12.76 -2.41 -5.38
CA SER A 172 -13.87 -3.29 -5.72
C SER A 172 -13.59 -4.75 -5.37
N THR A 173 -12.32 -5.16 -5.41
CA THR A 173 -11.89 -6.51 -5.01
C THR A 173 -12.19 -6.71 -3.53
N LEU A 174 -11.76 -5.78 -2.67
CA LEU A 174 -12.02 -5.89 -1.24
C LEU A 174 -13.54 -5.86 -0.95
N THR A 175 -14.30 -4.94 -1.55
CA THR A 175 -15.75 -4.88 -1.38
C THR A 175 -16.45 -6.18 -1.79
N ALA A 176 -16.01 -6.83 -2.88
CA ALA A 176 -16.59 -8.07 -3.37
C ALA A 176 -16.38 -9.26 -2.43
N HIS A 177 -15.35 -9.21 -1.59
CA HIS A 177 -15.06 -10.24 -0.57
C HIS A 177 -15.73 -9.96 0.78
N LEU A 178 -16.38 -8.81 0.95
CA LEU A 178 -17.17 -8.55 2.15
C LEU A 178 -18.55 -9.17 2.03
N ASP A 179 -19.04 -9.73 3.14
CA ASP A 179 -20.31 -10.42 3.16
C ASP A 179 -21.48 -9.44 2.88
N PRO A 180 -22.42 -9.79 1.99
CA PRO A 180 -23.62 -9.00 1.79
C PRO A 180 -24.48 -9.03 3.07
N VAL A 181 -25.34 -8.02 3.21
CA VAL A 181 -26.42 -8.06 4.21
C VAL A 181 -27.60 -8.85 3.67
N ASP A 182 -28.40 -9.42 4.58
CA ASP A 182 -29.64 -10.08 4.19
C ASP A 182 -30.66 -9.06 3.63
N ARG A 183 -31.65 -9.56 2.88
CA ARG A 183 -32.62 -8.71 2.17
C ARG A 183 -33.43 -7.82 3.10
N GLU A 184 -33.81 -8.31 4.28
CA GLU A 184 -34.64 -7.57 5.22
C GLU A 184 -33.87 -6.37 5.79
N THR A 185 -32.61 -6.62 6.19
CA THR A 185 -31.68 -5.57 6.62
C THR A 185 -31.42 -4.55 5.50
N GLU A 186 -31.22 -5.01 4.26
CA GLU A 186 -30.98 -4.11 3.12
C GLU A 186 -32.18 -3.18 2.85
N LEU A 187 -33.39 -3.73 2.88
CA LEU A 187 -34.63 -2.97 2.71
C LEU A 187 -34.84 -1.95 3.83
N ALA A 188 -34.60 -2.35 5.08
CA ALA A 188 -34.71 -1.46 6.23
C ALA A 188 -33.71 -0.28 6.16
N ALA A 189 -32.49 -0.53 5.67
CA ALA A 189 -31.45 0.49 5.54
C ALA A 189 -31.59 1.36 4.28
N ALA A 190 -32.48 1.04 3.35
CA ALA A 190 -32.51 1.65 2.02
C ALA A 190 -32.70 3.18 2.04
N ALA A 191 -33.60 3.69 2.89
CA ALA A 191 -33.85 5.12 3.02
C ALA A 191 -32.62 5.87 3.54
N TYR A 192 -31.99 5.33 4.58
CA TYR A 192 -30.75 5.88 5.13
C TYR A 192 -29.62 5.87 4.10
N LEU A 193 -29.43 4.75 3.39
CA LEU A 193 -28.37 4.62 2.38
C LEU A 193 -28.57 5.60 1.21
N ALA A 194 -29.81 5.87 0.80
CA ALA A 194 -30.10 6.90 -0.20
C ALA A 194 -29.68 8.29 0.29
N GLN A 195 -30.05 8.67 1.51
CA GLN A 195 -29.66 9.95 2.11
C GLN A 195 -28.14 10.07 2.30
N ALA A 196 -27.48 8.98 2.71
CA ALA A 196 -26.02 8.93 2.86
C ALA A 196 -25.31 9.13 1.52
N ARG A 197 -25.80 8.50 0.44
CA ARG A 197 -25.26 8.71 -0.92
C ARG A 197 -25.43 10.16 -1.37
N ASP A 198 -26.60 10.75 -1.16
CA ASP A 198 -26.85 12.15 -1.52
C ASP A 198 -25.94 13.11 -0.74
N ALA A 199 -25.73 12.85 0.56
CA ALA A 199 -24.85 13.63 1.43
C ALA A 199 -23.39 13.59 0.97
N LEU A 200 -22.92 12.41 0.54
CA LEU A 200 -21.53 12.16 0.20
C LEU A 200 -21.22 12.32 -1.29
N ALA A 201 -22.23 12.59 -2.12
CA ALA A 201 -22.07 12.88 -3.55
C ALA A 201 -21.07 14.02 -3.82
N VAL A 202 -21.04 15.04 -2.95
CA VAL A 202 -20.08 16.16 -3.04
C VAL A 202 -18.62 15.73 -2.92
N PHE A 203 -18.36 14.56 -2.32
CA PHE A 203 -17.03 13.98 -2.17
C PHE A 203 -16.70 12.93 -3.25
N ASP A 204 -17.60 12.71 -4.21
CA ASP A 204 -17.55 11.63 -5.22
C ASP A 204 -17.35 10.26 -4.55
N CYS A 205 -18.14 10.04 -3.49
CA CYS A 205 -18.10 8.87 -2.64
C CYS A 205 -19.46 8.16 -2.65
N ASP A 206 -19.47 6.90 -3.05
CA ASP A 206 -20.65 6.03 -2.94
C ASP A 206 -20.71 5.34 -1.56
N VAL A 207 -21.88 4.84 -1.19
CA VAL A 207 -22.12 4.21 0.11
C VAL A 207 -22.71 2.82 -0.07
N ALA A 208 -22.10 1.85 0.62
CA ALA A 208 -22.56 0.47 0.66
C ALA A 208 -22.67 -0.03 2.10
N LEU A 209 -23.58 -0.96 2.34
CA LEU A 209 -23.70 -1.68 3.60
C LEU A 209 -23.20 -3.12 3.41
N ARG A 210 -22.26 -3.55 4.25
CA ARG A 210 -21.69 -4.90 4.24
C ARG A 210 -21.47 -5.40 5.66
N THR A 211 -21.30 -6.70 5.79
CA THR A 211 -20.92 -7.38 7.03
C THR A 211 -19.43 -7.68 6.98
N PHE A 212 -18.65 -7.16 7.93
CA PHE A 212 -17.21 -7.48 7.99
C PHE A 212 -16.62 -7.32 9.39
N GLN A 213 -15.51 -8.01 9.64
CA GLN A 213 -14.74 -7.88 10.88
C GLN A 213 -13.59 -6.87 10.71
N PRO A 214 -13.12 -6.22 11.80
CA PRO A 214 -13.64 -6.33 13.16
C PRO A 214 -14.95 -5.53 13.34
N ALA A 215 -15.89 -6.06 14.14
CA ALA A 215 -17.14 -5.37 14.47
C ALA A 215 -16.94 -4.01 15.17
N SER A 216 -15.75 -3.74 15.72
CA SER A 216 -15.38 -2.44 16.29
C SER A 216 -15.16 -1.35 15.23
N ALA A 217 -14.87 -1.70 13.98
CA ALA A 217 -14.75 -0.75 12.88
C ALA A 217 -16.14 -0.41 12.33
N PRO A 218 -16.64 0.83 12.47
CA PRO A 218 -17.97 1.19 12.00
C PRO A 218 -18.03 1.38 10.49
N ALA A 219 -16.96 1.87 9.87
CA ALA A 219 -16.91 2.07 8.43
C ALA A 219 -15.49 1.92 7.88
N LEU A 220 -15.41 1.55 6.61
CA LEU A 220 -14.20 1.44 5.82
C LEU A 220 -14.32 2.37 4.60
N LEU A 221 -13.38 3.30 4.44
CA LEU A 221 -13.31 4.16 3.26
C LEU A 221 -12.29 3.58 2.28
N LEU A 222 -12.75 3.06 1.14
CA LEU A 222 -11.88 2.61 0.05
C LEU A 222 -11.76 3.71 -1.00
N ASP A 223 -10.53 4.12 -1.28
CA ASP A 223 -10.27 5.25 -2.17
C ASP A 223 -8.91 5.09 -2.84
N SER A 224 -8.89 4.67 -4.11
CA SER A 224 -7.64 4.49 -4.85
C SER A 224 -7.02 5.85 -5.23
N ARG A 225 -5.77 6.07 -4.80
CA ARG A 225 -5.02 7.30 -5.11
C ARG A 225 -4.82 7.48 -6.62
N GLU A 226 -4.54 6.39 -7.34
CA GLU A 226 -4.34 6.40 -8.80
C GLU A 226 -5.62 6.79 -9.54
N ALA A 227 -6.78 6.25 -9.14
CA ALA A 227 -8.08 6.67 -9.66
C ALA A 227 -8.37 8.13 -9.38
N ARG A 228 -7.96 8.66 -8.21
CA ARG A 228 -8.07 10.10 -7.91
C ARG A 228 -7.17 10.95 -8.78
N HIS A 229 -5.89 10.59 -8.94
CA HIS A 229 -4.95 11.35 -9.76
C HIS A 229 -5.37 11.36 -11.24
N GLU A 230 -5.84 10.23 -11.76
CA GLU A 230 -6.38 10.16 -13.13
C GLU A 230 -7.67 10.95 -13.28
N ARG A 231 -8.56 10.97 -12.26
CA ARG A 231 -9.75 11.82 -12.23
C ARG A 231 -9.41 13.30 -12.21
N THR A 232 -8.53 13.76 -11.32
CA THR A 232 -8.10 15.16 -11.25
C THR A 232 -7.44 15.60 -12.57
N ARG A 233 -6.59 14.75 -13.15
CA ARG A 233 -5.98 15.00 -14.47
C ARG A 233 -7.03 15.09 -15.57
N SER A 234 -8.02 14.19 -15.57
CA SER A 234 -9.11 14.18 -16.54
C SER A 234 -10.05 15.39 -16.39
N GLN A 235 -10.33 15.81 -15.14
CA GLN A 235 -11.16 16.97 -14.84
C GLN A 235 -10.46 18.27 -15.28
N LEU A 236 -9.18 18.44 -14.94
CA LEU A 236 -8.37 19.57 -15.42
C LEU A 236 -8.25 19.58 -16.95
N ALA A 237 -8.12 18.40 -17.59
CA ALA A 237 -8.10 18.30 -19.05
C ALA A 237 -9.42 18.73 -19.69
N ARG A 238 -10.57 18.35 -19.10
CA ARG A 238 -11.91 18.81 -19.54
C ARG A 238 -12.10 20.32 -19.34
N GLU A 239 -11.62 20.87 -18.24
CA GLU A 239 -11.67 22.31 -17.95
C GLU A 239 -10.75 23.14 -18.86
N GLN A 240 -9.61 22.59 -19.30
CA GLN A 240 -8.66 23.26 -20.19
C GLN A 240 -8.94 23.06 -21.69
N GLN A 241 -9.60 21.98 -22.09
CA GLN A 241 -9.91 21.66 -23.49
C GLN A 241 -11.42 21.62 -23.72
N GLY A 242 -12.06 22.81 -23.75
CA GLY A 242 -13.46 22.98 -24.12
C GLY A 242 -13.74 22.73 -25.61
N GLY A 243 -13.52 21.51 -26.10
CA GLY A 243 -13.76 21.13 -27.47
C GLY A 243 -14.12 19.65 -27.64
N VAL A 244 -14.93 19.37 -28.66
CA VAL A 244 -15.54 18.07 -29.06
C VAL A 244 -14.56 16.87 -29.06
N TRP A 245 -13.25 17.11 -29.18
CA TRP A 245 -12.21 16.08 -29.11
C TRP A 245 -11.90 15.58 -27.68
N GLY A 246 -12.10 16.42 -26.65
CA GLY A 246 -12.00 16.03 -25.24
C GLY A 246 -13.11 15.07 -24.81
N ASP A 247 -14.31 15.21 -25.39
CA ASP A 247 -15.46 14.35 -25.11
C ASP A 247 -15.29 12.95 -25.72
N ILE A 248 -14.72 12.86 -26.94
CA ILE A 248 -14.46 11.58 -27.62
C ILE A 248 -13.31 10.81 -26.94
N LEU A 249 -12.25 11.49 -26.49
CA LEU A 249 -11.18 10.87 -25.71
C LEU A 249 -11.60 10.54 -24.27
N GLY A 250 -12.56 11.30 -23.71
CA GLY A 250 -13.17 11.01 -22.42
C GLY A 250 -14.03 9.74 -22.42
N ALA A 251 -14.71 9.43 -23.54
CA ALA A 251 -15.57 8.25 -23.68
C ALA A 251 -14.79 6.92 -23.81
N LEU A 252 -13.51 6.96 -24.17
CA LEU A 252 -12.64 5.77 -24.30
C LEU A 252 -11.88 5.42 -23.01
N ARG A 253 -11.87 6.31 -22.01
CA ARG A 253 -11.26 6.04 -20.71
C ARG A 253 -12.32 5.45 -19.77
N GLN A 254 -12.06 4.25 -19.23
CA GLN A 254 -12.90 3.71 -18.16
C GLN A 254 -12.91 4.72 -17.00
N GLU A 255 -14.10 5.11 -16.55
CA GLU A 255 -14.24 5.95 -15.36
C GLU A 255 -13.58 5.23 -14.20
N ALA A 256 -12.56 5.86 -13.62
CA ALA A 256 -11.88 5.30 -12.47
C ALA A 256 -12.91 5.16 -11.33
N PRO A 257 -12.91 4.04 -10.59
CA PRO A 257 -13.94 3.77 -9.61
C PRO A 257 -14.04 4.88 -8.56
N ARG A 258 -15.27 5.26 -8.21
CA ARG A 258 -15.55 6.24 -7.15
C ARG A 258 -15.00 5.74 -5.82
N ALA A 259 -14.71 6.68 -4.92
CA ALA A 259 -14.45 6.29 -3.53
C ALA A 259 -15.69 5.60 -2.97
N GLN A 260 -15.51 4.65 -2.06
CA GLN A 260 -16.63 3.91 -1.48
C GLN A 260 -16.51 3.90 0.05
N LEU A 261 -17.55 4.39 0.71
CA LEU A 261 -17.73 4.24 2.14
C LEU A 261 -18.56 2.98 2.39
N ILE A 262 -17.93 1.98 3.00
CA ILE A 262 -18.58 0.73 3.36
C ILE A 262 -18.92 0.78 4.85
N LEU A 263 -20.21 0.80 5.15
CA LEU A 263 -20.73 0.74 6.52
C LEU A 263 -20.76 -0.71 7.00
N ASN A 264 -20.34 -0.94 8.25
CA ASN A 264 -20.25 -2.27 8.83
C ASN A 264 -21.53 -2.64 9.59
N GLN A 265 -22.33 -3.55 9.05
CA GLN A 265 -23.54 -4.03 9.70
C GLN A 265 -23.29 -4.78 11.03
N LEU A 266 -22.08 -5.29 11.27
CA LEU A 266 -21.73 -5.88 12.58
C LEU A 266 -21.55 -4.81 13.67
N ASN A 267 -21.33 -3.56 13.30
CA ASN A 267 -21.09 -2.50 14.24
C ASN A 267 -22.42 -1.97 14.85
N PRO A 268 -22.57 -1.93 16.19
CA PRO A 268 -23.81 -1.47 16.83
C PRO A 268 -24.20 -0.03 16.49
N LEU A 269 -23.22 0.86 16.27
CA LEU A 269 -23.49 2.25 15.91
C LEU A 269 -24.08 2.33 14.49
N VAL A 270 -23.57 1.55 13.54
CA VAL A 270 -24.12 1.48 12.18
C VAL A 270 -25.55 0.93 12.20
N ARG A 271 -25.79 -0.16 12.95
CA ARG A 271 -27.14 -0.74 13.10
C ARG A 271 -28.15 0.25 13.64
N THR A 272 -27.71 1.19 14.48
CA THR A 272 -28.55 2.26 15.03
C THR A 272 -28.69 3.43 14.04
N ALA A 273 -27.62 3.76 13.33
CA ALA A 273 -27.61 4.85 12.36
C ALA A 273 -28.57 4.56 11.19
N VAL A 274 -28.57 3.33 10.66
CA VAL A 274 -29.42 2.96 9.51
C VAL A 274 -30.92 2.96 9.81
N THR A 275 -31.32 3.05 11.08
CA THR A 275 -32.73 3.15 11.50
C THR A 275 -33.18 4.59 11.77
N ILE A 276 -32.34 5.59 11.47
CA ILE A 276 -32.70 7.00 11.66
C ILE A 276 -33.65 7.46 10.55
N ASP A 277 -34.87 7.83 10.93
CA ASP A 277 -35.88 8.35 10.00
C ASP A 277 -35.77 9.88 9.78
N GLU A 278 -35.16 10.60 10.71
CA GLU A 278 -34.99 12.06 10.63
C GLU A 278 -33.92 12.44 9.59
N PRO A 279 -34.26 13.08 8.47
CA PRO A 279 -33.33 13.26 7.35
C PRO A 279 -32.08 14.06 7.69
N GLU A 280 -32.21 15.11 8.51
CA GLU A 280 -31.07 15.93 8.92
C GLU A 280 -30.09 15.13 9.79
N LEU A 281 -30.59 14.36 10.74
CA LEU A 281 -29.76 13.54 11.61
C LEU A 281 -29.10 12.38 10.84
N ALA A 282 -29.84 11.74 9.93
CA ALA A 282 -29.31 10.69 9.06
C ALA A 282 -28.16 11.21 8.20
N ARG A 283 -28.34 12.37 7.55
CA ARG A 283 -27.29 13.07 6.78
C ARG A 283 -26.06 13.34 7.64
N THR A 284 -26.24 13.97 8.80
CA THR A 284 -25.13 14.31 9.70
C THR A 284 -24.40 13.07 10.21
N SER A 285 -25.12 11.99 10.51
CA SER A 285 -24.51 10.72 10.94
C SER A 285 -23.67 10.07 9.84
N ALA A 286 -24.13 10.11 8.58
CA ALA A 286 -23.38 9.61 7.43
C ALA A 286 -22.12 10.44 7.17
N GLU A 287 -22.23 11.77 7.26
CA GLU A 287 -21.09 12.70 7.17
C GLU A 287 -20.05 12.44 8.28
N ALA A 288 -20.50 12.16 9.51
CA ALA A 288 -19.62 11.83 10.63
C ALA A 288 -18.91 10.47 10.45
N LEU A 289 -19.63 9.43 9.99
CA LEU A 289 -19.06 8.12 9.65
C LEU A 289 -18.01 8.22 8.53
N TYR A 290 -18.31 8.98 7.49
CA TYR A 290 -17.36 9.30 6.42
C TYR A 290 -16.13 10.02 6.97
N GLY A 291 -16.33 11.07 7.77
CA GLY A 291 -15.25 11.86 8.35
C GLY A 291 -14.32 11.03 9.22
N GLN A 292 -14.88 10.15 10.05
CA GLN A 292 -14.10 9.24 10.89
C GLN A 292 -13.32 8.21 10.05
N ALA A 293 -13.94 7.62 9.03
CA ALA A 293 -13.24 6.72 8.11
C ALA A 293 -12.14 7.44 7.31
N ALA A 294 -12.37 8.69 6.90
CA ALA A 294 -11.37 9.53 6.24
C ALA A 294 -10.18 9.84 7.16
N MET A 295 -10.40 10.13 8.44
CA MET A 295 -9.32 10.31 9.42
C MET A 295 -8.50 9.03 9.61
N LEU A 296 -9.17 7.88 9.69
CA LEU A 296 -8.51 6.58 9.83
C LEU A 296 -7.70 6.16 8.60
N SER A 297 -8.07 6.65 7.41
CA SER A 297 -7.29 6.43 6.19
C SER A 297 -5.90 7.09 6.21
N ARG A 298 -5.59 7.91 7.23
CA ARG A 298 -4.31 8.62 7.46
C ARG A 298 -3.77 9.40 6.24
N ARG A 299 -4.63 9.67 5.26
CA ARG A 299 -4.33 10.58 4.16
C ARG A 299 -4.50 12.02 4.62
N PRO A 300 -3.81 12.98 3.99
CA PRO A 300 -4.13 14.40 4.17
C PRO A 300 -5.61 14.64 3.89
N LEU A 301 -6.31 15.23 4.86
CA LEU A 301 -7.71 15.61 4.73
C LEU A 301 -7.82 16.81 3.81
N ARG A 302 -8.80 16.78 2.89
CA ARG A 302 -9.14 17.95 2.07
C ARG A 302 -9.77 19.03 2.96
N PRO A 303 -9.63 20.32 2.64
CA PRO A 303 -10.28 21.40 3.41
C PRO A 303 -11.79 21.16 3.61
N ALA A 304 -12.49 20.70 2.57
CA ALA A 304 -13.91 20.37 2.64
C ALA A 304 -14.22 19.23 3.62
N GLU A 305 -13.34 18.24 3.74
CA GLU A 305 -13.49 17.12 4.68
C GLU A 305 -13.22 17.55 6.12
N SER A 306 -12.20 18.39 6.33
CA SER A 306 -11.92 18.99 7.65
C SER A 306 -13.10 19.84 8.14
N SER A 307 -13.68 20.66 7.26
CA SER A 307 -14.89 21.42 7.58
C SER A 307 -16.10 20.52 7.86
N LEU A 308 -16.27 19.44 7.08
CA LEU A 308 -17.32 18.44 7.29
C LEU A 308 -17.23 17.80 8.67
N ILE A 309 -16.05 17.32 9.05
CA ILE A 309 -15.81 16.64 10.33
C ILE A 309 -16.17 17.56 11.49
N ASN A 310 -15.70 18.81 11.46
CA ASN A 310 -15.99 19.76 12.53
C ASN A 310 -17.49 20.09 12.61
N ARG A 311 -18.12 20.38 11.47
CA ARG A 311 -19.56 20.69 11.41
C ARG A 311 -20.42 19.52 11.90
N SER A 312 -20.19 18.32 11.35
CA SER A 312 -20.97 17.12 11.72
C SER A 312 -20.82 16.77 13.20
N PHE A 313 -19.64 16.94 13.78
CA PHE A 313 -19.43 16.76 15.22
C PHE A 313 -20.23 17.76 16.05
N LEU A 314 -20.20 19.06 15.71
CA LEU A 314 -20.96 20.09 16.41
C LEU A 314 -22.48 19.88 16.28
N ASP A 315 -22.95 19.48 15.10
CA ASP A 315 -24.37 19.21 14.85
C ASP A 315 -24.86 18.00 15.66
N LEU A 316 -24.07 16.93 15.72
CA LEU A 316 -24.38 15.76 16.57
C LEU A 316 -24.38 16.11 18.06
N LEU A 317 -23.42 16.93 18.52
CA LEU A 317 -23.40 17.42 19.90
C LEU A 317 -24.63 18.28 20.21
N ALA A 318 -25.00 19.20 19.33
CA ALA A 318 -26.18 20.03 19.50
C ALA A 318 -27.46 19.18 19.56
N HIS A 319 -27.56 18.14 18.72
CA HIS A 319 -28.67 17.20 18.77
C HIS A 319 -28.71 16.41 20.08
N ALA A 320 -27.56 15.88 20.54
CA ALA A 320 -27.47 15.16 21.81
C ALA A 320 -27.89 16.04 23.01
N LEU A 321 -27.45 17.29 23.04
CA LEU A 321 -27.77 18.25 24.11
C LEU A 321 -29.25 18.67 24.12
N ARG A 322 -29.94 18.66 22.98
CA ARG A 322 -31.39 18.93 22.91
C ARG A 322 -32.23 17.76 23.39
N LYS A 323 -31.73 16.53 23.31
CA LYS A 323 -32.48 15.31 23.64
C LYS A 323 -32.62 15.10 25.16
N ASP A 324 -31.79 15.79 25.95
CA ASP A 324 -31.84 15.81 27.43
C ASP A 324 -32.65 17.00 28.00
N SER A 325 -33.41 17.71 27.16
CA SER A 325 -34.31 18.83 27.54
C SER A 325 -35.76 18.51 27.21
#